data_AF-X1AL44-F1
#
_entry.id   AF-X1AL44-F1
#
_cell.length_a   1.000
_cell.length_b   1.000
_cell.length_c   1.000
_cell.angle_alpha   90.00
_cell.angle_beta   90.00
_cell.angle_gamma   90.00
#
_symmetry.space_group_name_H-M   'P 1'
#
loop_
_entity.id
_entity.type
_entity.pdbx_description
1 polymer ?
#
loop_
_entity_poly.entity_id
_entity_poly.type
_entity_poly.pdbx_seq_one_letter_code
_entity_poly.pdbx_strand_id
1 'polypeptide(L)' 'MIKVGILTISDKGSRGEREDLSEKVIEEIVKKINGEVKYYQIIPDEKDIIQEKLIKAVDKL' A
#
# COMPACT_ATOMS: atom_id res chain seq x y z
N MET A 1 -3.57 15.99 9.86
CA MET A 1 -3.51 15.33 8.55
C MET A 1 -3.48 13.83 8.82
N ILE A 2 -4.35 13.06 8.18
CA ILE A 2 -4.45 11.61 8.41
C ILE A 2 -3.29 10.92 7.67
N LYS A 3 -2.45 10.16 8.36
CA LYS A 3 -1.42 9.35 7.69
C LYS A 3 -2.05 8.07 7.14
N VAL A 4 -1.76 7.74 5.89
CA VAL A 4 -2.31 6.55 5.22
C VAL A 4 -1.17 5.69 4.66
N GLY A 5 -1.28 4.38 4.87
CA GLY A 5 -0.46 3.38 4.20
C GLY A 5 -1.28 2.62 3.16
N ILE A 6 -0.69 2.38 2.00
CA ILE A 6 -1.25 1.55 0.94
C ILE A 6 -0.39 0.29 0.83
N LEU A 7 -1.02 -0.88 0.90
CA LEU A 7 -0.35 -2.16 0.71
C LEU A 7 -1.14 -2.97 -0.31
N THR A 8 -0.58 -3.13 -1.50
CA THR A 8 -1.19 -3.90 -2.59
C THR A 8 -0.67 -5.32 -2.56
N ILE A 9 -1.58 -6.29 -2.59
CA ILE A 9 -1.25 -7.71 -2.59
C ILE A 9 -1.50 -8.24 -4.00
N SER A 10 -0.43 -8.63 -4.69
CA SER A 10 -0.50 -9.23 -6.03
C SER A 10 0.82 -9.88 -6.41
N ASP A 11 0.79 -11.19 -6.65
CA ASP A 11 1.92 -11.91 -7.24
C ASP A 11 2.47 -11.28 -8.53
N LYS A 12 1.58 -10.94 -9.47
CA LYS A 12 1.99 -10.29 -10.74
C LYS A 12 2.52 -8.88 -10.52
N GLY A 13 1.86 -8.10 -9.66
CA GLY A 13 2.28 -6.74 -9.34
C GLY A 13 3.65 -6.71 -8.66
N SER A 14 3.88 -7.62 -7.70
CA SER A 14 5.15 -7.72 -6.97
C SER A 14 6.32 -8.15 -7.87
N ARG A 15 6.06 -8.90 -8.94
CA ARG A 15 7.05 -9.24 -9.98
C ARG A 15 7.18 -8.19 -11.10
N GLY A 16 6.40 -7.11 -11.07
CA GLY A 16 6.41 -6.07 -12.10
C GLY A 16 5.73 -6.47 -13.42
N GLU A 17 5.00 -7.58 -13.44
CA GLU A 17 4.23 -8.05 -14.62
C GLU A 17 2.96 -7.23 -14.83
N ARG A 18 2.54 -6.45 -13.82
CA ARG A 18 1.34 -5.60 -13.85
C ARG A 18 1.59 -4.31 -13.07
N GLU A 19 1.28 -3.17 -13.68
CA GLU A 19 1.27 -1.87 -12.99
C GLU A 19 0.07 -1.80 -12.02
N ASP A 20 0.31 -1.27 -10.82
CA ASP A 20 -0.74 -0.93 -9.86
C ASP A 20 -1.28 0.49 -10.16
N LEU A 21 -2.41 0.54 -10.86
CA LEU A 21 -3.12 1.79 -11.13
C LEU A 21 -4.00 2.24 -9.94
N SER A 22 -4.19 1.37 -8.94
CA SER A 22 -5.04 1.67 -7.78
C SER A 22 -4.36 2.66 -6.83
N GLU A 23 -3.03 2.65 -6.72
CA GLU A 23 -2.25 3.61 -5.91
C GLU A 23 -2.68 5.06 -6.19
N LYS A 24 -2.62 5.49 -7.45
CA LYS A 24 -2.99 6.86 -7.88
C LYS A 24 -4.43 7.21 -7.53
N VAL A 25 -5.35 6.27 -7.70
CA VAL A 25 -6.78 6.48 -7.38
C VAL A 25 -6.97 6.64 -5.88
N ILE A 26 -6.29 5.82 -5.07
CA ILE A 26 -6.36 5.89 -3.61
C ILE A 26 -5.72 7.18 -3.10
N GLU A 27 -4.57 7.62 -3.65
CA GLU A 27 -3.95 8.91 -3.30
C GLU A 27 -4.92 10.08 -3.48
N GLU A 28 -5.64 10.13 -4.60
CA GLU A 28 -6.63 11.18 -4.86
C GLU A 28 -7.81 11.13 -3.89
N ILE A 29 -8.22 9.94 -3.44
CA ILE A 29 -9.26 9.78 -2.41
C ILE A 29 -8.74 10.24 -1.05
N VAL A 30 -7.49 9.87 -0.70
CA VAL A 30 -6.84 10.24 0.56
C VAL A 30 -6.68 11.74 0.70
N LYS A 31 -6.33 12.45 -0.39
CA LYS A 31 -6.27 13.93 -0.39
C LYS A 31 -7.61 14.58 -0.01
N LYS A 32 -8.74 14.01 -0.44
CA LYS A 32 -10.09 14.54 -0.15
C LYS A 32 -10.45 14.51 1.33
N ILE A 33 -9.83 13.62 2.11
CA ILE A 33 -10.03 13.52 3.57
C ILE A 33 -8.94 14.24 4.36
N ASN A 34 -8.18 15.15 3.73
CA ASN A 34 -7.01 15.81 4.31
C ASN A 34 -6.02 14.77 4.90
N GLY A 35 -5.80 13.71 4.13
CA GLY A 35 -4.84 12.66 4.40
C GLY A 35 -3.60 12.74 3.51
N GLU A 36 -2.54 12.06 3.92
CA GLU A 36 -1.27 11.95 3.20
C GLU A 36 -0.82 10.49 3.17
N VAL A 37 -0.51 9.98 1.97
CA VAL A 37 0.08 8.65 1.82
C VAL A 37 1.54 8.73 2.21
N LYS A 38 1.91 7.96 3.24
CA LYS A 38 3.27 7.94 3.82
C LYS A 38 3.98 6.60 3.62
N TYR A 39 3.25 5.60 3.12
CA TYR A 39 3.74 4.27 2.86
C TYR A 39 3.00 3.67 1.68
N TYR A 40 3.75 3.10 0.76
CA TYR A 40 3.22 2.33 -0.36
C TYR A 40 4.13 1.15 -0.64
N GLN A 41 3.54 -0.03 -0.84
CA GLN A 41 4.26 -1.20 -1.30
C GLN A 41 3.34 -2.17 -2.03
N ILE A 42 3.87 -2.86 -3.05
CA ILE A 42 3.26 -4.05 -3.66
C ILE A 42 3.99 -5.30 -3.15
N ILE A 43 3.26 -6.32 -2.71
CA ILE A 43 3.80 -7.58 -2.16
C ILE A 43 3.14 -8.81 -2.78
N PRO A 44 3.79 -9.99 -2.76
CA PRO A 44 3.18 -11.24 -3.23
C PRO A 44 2.08 -11.74 -2.28
N ASP A 45 1.31 -12.73 -2.74
CA ASP A 45 0.21 -13.38 -2.01
C ASP A 45 0.73 -14.37 -0.94
N GLU A 46 1.65 -13.91 -0.10
CA GLU A 46 2.31 -14.71 0.95
C GLU A 46 1.90 -14.22 2.34
N LYS A 47 1.25 -15.08 3.12
CA LYS A 47 0.68 -14.75 4.44
C LYS A 47 1.68 -14.10 5.38
N ASP A 48 2.88 -14.67 5.49
CA ASP A 48 3.91 -14.18 6.41
C ASP A 48 4.41 -12.79 6.01
N ILE A 49 4.55 -12.54 4.71
CA ILE A 49 4.94 -11.23 4.17
C ILE A 49 3.83 -10.20 4.41
N ILE A 50 2.56 -10.56 4.17
CA ILE A 50 1.41 -9.68 4.44
C ILE A 50 1.40 -9.24 5.90
N GLN A 51 1.55 -10.20 6.83
CA GLN A 51 1.59 -9.91 8.26
C GLN A 51 2.75 -8.97 8.63
N GLU A 52 3.97 -9.28 8.15
CA GLU A 52 5.15 -8.45 8.41
C GLU A 52 4.96 -7.01 7.91
N LYS A 53 4.45 -6.83 6.69
CA LYS A 53 4.27 -5.50 6.11
C LYS A 53 3.15 -4.72 6.75
N LEU A 54 2.06 -5.36 7.16
CA LEU A 54 0.99 -4.69 7.91
C LEU A 54 1.51 -4.15 9.25
N ILE A 55 2.25 -4.96 10.01
CA ILE A 55 2.86 -4.53 11.28
C ILE A 55 3.83 -3.38 11.02
N LYS A 56 4.73 -3.51 10.05
CA LYS A 56 5.68 -2.46 9.69
C LYS A 56 4.99 -1.17 9.27
N ALA A 57 3.92 -1.28 8.49
CA ALA A 57 3.13 -0.13 8.05
C ALA A 57 2.54 0.57 9.27
N VAL A 58 1.89 -0.13 10.20
CA VAL A 58 1.26 0.52 11.37
C VAL A 58 2.29 1.10 12.34
N ASP A 59 3.39 0.39 12.60
CA ASP A 59 4.34 0.77 13.65
C ASP A 59 5.36 1.84 13.22
N LYS A 60 5.64 1.95 11.91
CA LYS A 60 6.71 2.83 11.38
C LYS A 60 6.19 3.98 10.49
N LEU A 61 4.87 4.15 10.37
CA LEU A 61 4.22 5.24 9.63
C LEU A 61 4.12 6.57 10.40
#